data_AF-A0A9P1MGK3-F1
#
_entry.id   AF-A0A9P1MGK3-F1
#
_cell.length_a   1.000
_cell.length_b   1.000
_cell.length_c   1.000
_cell.angle_alpha   90.00
_cell.angle_beta   90.00
_cell.angle_gamma   90.00
#
_symmetry.space_group_name_H-M   'P 1'
#
loop_
_entity.id
_entity.type
_entity.pdbx_description
1 polymer ?
#
loop_
_entity_poly.entity_id
_entity_poly.type
_entity_poly.pdbx_seq_one_letter_code
_entity_poly.pdbx_strand_id
1 'polypeptide(L)'
;MLQIYFILFLLNQSVFSLEEDDSTPNNVVGQPFVSCAADAIYIKFKTNVTFDGHVSVKYTPNQYCYQVLVTNNQIELLIPHEECSVSRRRSLNPRGVVMDVTMSVSFHREFTTSNDKIFHFNCFHLQKNESGSSTLPPAELHAGPRCQYNILQSPGGRAVGTVSMGQTVYHEWTCDHATDSCLIVRNCALVAGQSRHNLIGQDGCSKDQTILPNLVYRNQTYISQNVSVFGVSTASLVYFECEILLIPSFEDDQCQIPNCQTENDRKKRSKEIQSDAVMEVRSQRIEISELDPIAEEDPVELTKCEESQPQVSQSEELCVSLSTFAITLSLIVCIALFVVLIASIALLQRYKYYNVANNSS
;
A
#
# COMPACT_ATOMS: atom_id res chain seq x y z
N MET A 1 28.90 -44.42 32.35
CA MET A 1 29.37 -43.21 31.63
C MET A 1 28.74 -43.08 30.25
N LEU A 2 28.82 -44.09 29.36
CA LEU A 2 28.26 -44.00 27.99
C LEU A 2 26.72 -43.81 27.93
N GLN A 3 25.95 -44.44 28.82
CA GLN A 3 24.48 -44.31 28.84
C GLN A 3 23.98 -42.93 29.28
N ILE A 4 24.74 -42.21 30.11
CA ILE A 4 24.36 -40.86 30.57
C ILE A 4 24.58 -39.84 29.46
N TYR A 5 25.67 -40.00 28.67
CA TYR A 5 25.89 -39.19 27.47
C TYR A 5 24.82 -39.41 26.40
N PHE A 6 24.30 -40.63 26.25
CA PHE A 6 23.23 -40.93 25.29
C PHE A 6 21.89 -40.30 25.72
N ILE A 7 21.58 -40.29 27.02
CA ILE A 7 20.36 -39.63 27.55
C ILE A 7 20.47 -38.11 27.46
N LEU A 8 21.64 -37.52 27.74
CA LEU A 8 21.87 -36.08 27.55
C LEU A 8 21.82 -35.67 26.07
N PHE A 9 22.30 -36.52 25.15
CA PHE A 9 22.20 -36.30 23.71
C PHE A 9 20.75 -36.37 23.22
N LEU A 10 19.95 -37.32 23.71
CA LEU A 10 18.52 -37.42 23.40
C LEU A 10 17.69 -36.27 24.03
N LEU A 11 18.03 -35.82 25.24
CA LEU A 11 17.39 -34.65 25.86
C LEU A 11 17.75 -33.34 25.14
N ASN A 12 18.96 -33.23 24.59
CA ASN A 12 19.35 -32.09 23.75
C ASN A 12 18.62 -32.07 22.40
N GLN A 13 18.24 -33.24 21.85
CA GLN A 13 17.44 -33.31 20.63
C GLN A 13 15.95 -32.99 20.86
N SER A 14 15.43 -33.12 22.09
CA SER A 14 14.03 -32.77 22.40
C SER A 14 13.79 -31.28 22.69
N VAL A 15 14.84 -30.44 22.75
CA VAL A 15 14.71 -29.01 23.13
C VAL A 15 14.80 -28.05 21.93
N PHE A 16 15.15 -28.54 20.74
CA PHE A 16 15.19 -27.72 19.52
C PHE A 16 14.15 -28.18 18.50
N SER A 17 12.89 -28.24 18.92
CA SER A 17 11.77 -27.98 18.02
C SER A 17 11.38 -26.53 18.24
N LEU A 18 12.21 -25.60 17.78
CA LEU A 18 11.66 -24.32 17.36
C LEU A 18 10.82 -24.67 16.14
N GLU A 19 9.52 -24.72 16.37
CA GLU A 19 8.51 -24.57 15.34
C GLU A 19 8.82 -23.22 14.69
N GLU A 20 9.66 -23.25 13.67
CA GLU A 20 9.73 -22.18 12.69
C GLU A 20 8.31 -22.16 12.12
N ASP A 21 7.53 -21.16 12.53
CA ASP A 21 6.19 -20.92 11.99
C ASP A 21 6.38 -20.64 10.51
N ASP A 22 6.44 -21.70 9.71
CA ASP A 22 6.28 -21.70 8.26
C ASP A 22 4.80 -21.41 7.94
N SER A 23 4.25 -20.37 8.57
CA SER A 23 2.97 -19.83 8.19
C SER A 23 3.22 -19.04 6.92
N THR A 24 2.91 -19.67 5.79
CA THR A 24 2.72 -18.94 4.53
C THR A 24 1.86 -17.72 4.84
N PRO A 25 2.32 -16.48 4.57
CA PRO A 25 1.62 -15.29 4.99
C PRO A 25 0.22 -15.30 4.38
N ASN A 26 -0.80 -15.17 5.24
CA ASN A 26 -2.18 -15.19 4.78
C ASN A 26 -2.40 -14.04 3.80
N ASN A 27 -3.20 -14.30 2.76
CA ASN A 27 -3.47 -13.32 1.72
C ASN A 27 -4.88 -13.54 1.14
N VAL A 28 -5.41 -12.51 0.47
CA VAL A 28 -6.66 -12.61 -0.28
C VAL A 28 -6.42 -13.45 -1.55
N VAL A 29 -7.37 -14.33 -1.84
CA VAL A 29 -7.32 -15.26 -2.97
C VAL A 29 -8.29 -14.82 -4.05
N GLY A 30 -7.76 -14.57 -5.24
CA GLY A 30 -8.55 -14.18 -6.41
C GLY A 30 -9.20 -12.81 -6.28
N GLN A 31 -10.09 -12.50 -7.22
CA GLN A 31 -10.86 -11.27 -7.21
C GLN A 31 -12.06 -11.41 -6.25
N PRO A 32 -12.34 -10.41 -5.39
CA PRO A 32 -13.51 -10.42 -4.54
C PRO A 32 -14.81 -10.39 -5.35
N PHE A 33 -15.84 -11.03 -4.80
CA PHE A 33 -17.20 -10.89 -5.30
C PHE A 33 -17.81 -9.59 -4.79
N VAL A 34 -18.44 -8.83 -5.68
CA VAL A 34 -19.07 -7.54 -5.36
C VAL A 34 -20.48 -7.51 -5.94
N SER A 35 -21.45 -7.12 -5.12
CA SER A 35 -22.84 -6.93 -5.53
C SER A 35 -23.33 -5.57 -5.06
N CYS A 36 -23.66 -4.71 -6.02
CA CYS A 36 -24.15 -3.35 -5.79
C CYS A 36 -25.68 -3.38 -5.78
N ALA A 37 -26.30 -3.30 -4.59
CA ALA A 37 -27.74 -3.17 -4.44
C ALA A 37 -28.14 -1.69 -4.46
N ALA A 38 -29.44 -1.38 -4.42
CA ALA A 38 -29.91 0.01 -4.45
C ALA A 38 -29.54 0.80 -3.18
N ASP A 39 -29.47 0.11 -2.05
CA ASP A 39 -29.33 0.64 -0.69
C ASP A 39 -28.01 0.30 0.00
N ALA A 40 -27.31 -0.75 -0.47
CA ALA A 40 -26.04 -1.19 0.11
C ALA A 40 -25.11 -1.89 -0.89
N ILE A 41 -23.82 -1.96 -0.55
CA ILE A 41 -22.80 -2.74 -1.27
C ILE A 41 -22.46 -3.99 -0.46
N TYR A 42 -22.53 -5.15 -1.12
CA TYR A 42 -22.15 -6.44 -0.56
C TYR A 42 -20.82 -6.90 -1.15
N ILE A 43 -19.85 -7.24 -0.31
CA ILE A 43 -18.52 -7.68 -0.75
C ILE A 43 -18.17 -9.00 -0.07
N LYS A 44 -17.60 -9.94 -0.82
CA LYS A 44 -17.11 -11.21 -0.28
C LYS A 44 -15.68 -11.49 -0.71
N PHE A 45 -14.84 -11.83 0.27
CA PHE A 45 -13.45 -12.23 0.08
C PHE A 45 -13.23 -13.68 0.52
N LYS A 46 -12.19 -14.28 -0.04
CA LYS A 46 -11.64 -15.55 0.42
C LYS A 46 -10.16 -15.39 0.71
N THR A 47 -9.68 -15.99 1.79
CA THR A 47 -8.26 -16.00 2.18
C THR A 47 -7.66 -17.39 2.04
N ASN A 48 -6.32 -17.47 1.96
CA ASN A 48 -5.60 -18.73 1.82
C ASN A 48 -5.83 -19.63 3.04
N VAL A 49 -5.71 -19.04 4.23
CA VAL A 49 -5.95 -19.71 5.51
C VAL A 49 -7.00 -18.95 6.32
N THR A 50 -7.38 -19.47 7.48
CA THR A 50 -8.35 -18.83 8.39
C THR A 50 -8.00 -17.37 8.61
N PHE A 51 -8.99 -16.49 8.42
CA PHE A 51 -8.84 -15.06 8.62
C PHE A 51 -9.12 -14.73 10.07
N ASP A 52 -8.17 -14.02 10.66
CA ASP A 52 -8.14 -13.69 12.07
C ASP A 52 -7.74 -12.22 12.29
N GLY A 53 -7.48 -11.49 11.21
CA GLY A 53 -7.23 -10.07 11.25
C GLY A 53 -8.51 -9.24 11.33
N HIS A 54 -8.43 -7.99 10.92
CA HIS A 54 -9.57 -7.07 10.94
C HIS A 54 -9.77 -6.38 9.59
N VAL A 55 -10.99 -5.91 9.35
CA VAL A 55 -11.38 -5.23 8.11
C VAL A 55 -11.98 -3.88 8.44
N SER A 56 -11.53 -2.85 7.72
CA SER A 56 -11.96 -1.48 7.95
C SER A 56 -12.42 -0.82 6.66
N VAL A 57 -13.65 -0.29 6.65
CA VAL A 57 -14.12 0.59 5.56
C VAL A 57 -13.61 1.99 5.85
N LYS A 58 -12.81 2.52 4.92
CA LYS A 58 -12.14 3.81 5.07
C LYS A 58 -13.10 4.94 4.70
N TYR A 59 -12.87 6.10 5.33
CA TYR A 59 -13.58 7.37 5.05
C TYR A 59 -15.06 7.36 5.38
N THR A 60 -15.47 6.47 6.27
CA THR A 60 -16.81 6.45 6.83
C THR A 60 -16.86 7.39 8.04
N PRO A 61 -18.02 8.02 8.32
CA PRO A 61 -18.15 8.90 9.49
C PRO A 61 -18.06 8.13 10.81
N ASN A 62 -18.32 6.82 10.78
CA ASN A 62 -18.37 5.95 11.94
C ASN A 62 -17.95 4.53 11.56
N GLN A 63 -17.07 3.93 12.35
CA GLN A 63 -16.61 2.54 12.19
C GLN A 63 -17.71 1.48 12.37
N TYR A 64 -18.87 1.84 12.94
CA TYR A 64 -20.00 0.93 13.14
C TYR A 64 -21.05 0.99 12.02
N CYS A 65 -20.84 1.77 10.96
CA CYS A 65 -21.84 1.93 9.91
C CYS A 65 -21.97 0.71 8.99
N TYR A 66 -20.98 -0.21 9.00
CA TYR A 66 -20.93 -1.41 8.17
C TYR A 66 -20.87 -2.67 9.04
N GLN A 67 -21.22 -3.80 8.45
CA GLN A 67 -21.17 -5.11 9.12
C GLN A 67 -20.11 -5.98 8.46
N VAL A 68 -19.35 -6.71 9.29
CA VAL A 68 -18.34 -7.68 8.84
C VAL A 68 -18.66 -9.02 9.47
N LEU A 69 -18.76 -10.06 8.65
CA LEU A 69 -18.90 -11.44 9.09
C LEU A 69 -17.70 -12.24 8.59
N VAL A 70 -16.95 -12.84 9.53
CA VAL A 70 -15.82 -13.71 9.22
C VAL A 70 -16.20 -15.15 9.54
N THR A 71 -16.02 -16.05 8.58
CA THR A 71 -16.27 -17.49 8.72
C THR A 71 -15.09 -18.27 8.15
N ASN A 72 -14.23 -18.77 9.02
CA ASN A 72 -12.95 -19.40 8.65
C ASN A 72 -12.13 -18.49 7.70
N ASN A 73 -12.03 -18.84 6.43
CA ASN A 73 -11.30 -18.10 5.41
C ASN A 73 -12.21 -17.26 4.49
N GLN A 74 -13.45 -17.02 4.88
CA GLN A 74 -14.40 -16.20 4.13
C GLN A 74 -14.77 -14.96 4.93
N ILE A 75 -14.72 -13.80 4.27
CA ILE A 75 -15.05 -12.50 4.86
C ILE A 75 -16.21 -11.92 4.05
N GLU A 76 -17.30 -11.56 4.70
CA GLU A 76 -18.45 -10.90 4.09
C GLU A 76 -18.66 -9.52 4.69
N LEU A 77 -18.92 -8.53 3.84
CA LEU A 77 -19.18 -7.15 4.24
C LEU A 77 -20.51 -6.66 3.67
N LEU A 78 -21.23 -5.91 4.51
CA LEU A 78 -22.41 -5.14 4.15
C LEU A 78 -22.16 -3.67 4.45
N ILE A 79 -22.21 -2.82 3.44
CA ILE A 79 -21.92 -1.39 3.54
C ILE A 79 -23.17 -0.59 3.09
N PRO A 80 -24.04 -0.16 4.03
CA PRO A 80 -25.20 0.67 3.73
C PRO A 80 -24.79 2.03 3.17
N HIS A 81 -25.44 2.47 2.10
CA HIS A 81 -25.02 3.69 1.40
C HIS A 81 -25.19 4.97 2.21
N GLU A 82 -26.27 5.07 2.99
CA GLU A 82 -26.61 6.29 3.75
C GLU A 82 -25.84 6.36 5.06
N GLU A 83 -25.89 5.29 5.88
CA GLU A 83 -25.23 5.24 7.18
C GLU A 83 -23.71 5.37 7.08
N CYS A 84 -23.09 4.73 6.08
CA CYS A 84 -21.66 4.89 5.83
C CYS A 84 -21.31 6.12 5.00
N SER A 85 -22.30 6.93 4.58
CA SER A 85 -22.09 8.10 3.74
C SER A 85 -21.21 7.79 2.53
N VAL A 86 -21.52 6.67 1.86
CA VAL A 86 -20.75 6.18 0.72
C VAL A 86 -20.63 7.28 -0.32
N SER A 87 -19.41 7.50 -0.82
CA SER A 87 -19.13 8.59 -1.76
C SER A 87 -19.90 8.36 -3.06
N ARG A 88 -20.79 9.29 -3.41
CA ARG A 88 -21.60 9.23 -4.64
C ARG A 88 -21.17 10.35 -5.58
N ARG A 89 -21.01 10.02 -6.87
CA ARG A 89 -20.72 10.99 -7.92
C ARG A 89 -21.58 10.75 -9.14
N ARG A 90 -22.01 11.84 -9.80
CA ARG A 90 -22.76 11.75 -11.04
C ARG A 90 -21.78 11.47 -12.18
N SER A 91 -22.11 10.50 -13.02
CA SER A 91 -21.46 10.31 -14.32
C SER A 91 -22.34 10.95 -15.38
N LEU A 92 -21.76 11.77 -16.25
CA LEU A 92 -22.48 12.40 -17.36
C LEU A 92 -22.49 11.50 -18.61
N ASN A 93 -21.47 10.66 -18.77
CA ASN A 93 -21.33 9.79 -19.92
C ASN A 93 -20.65 8.45 -19.53
N PRO A 94 -21.38 7.32 -19.49
CA PRO A 94 -22.84 7.23 -19.56
C PRO A 94 -23.51 7.89 -18.35
N ARG A 95 -24.74 8.37 -18.52
CA ARG A 95 -25.51 9.01 -17.44
C ARG A 95 -25.79 8.01 -16.32
N GLY A 96 -25.40 8.35 -15.11
CA GLY A 96 -25.61 7.48 -13.96
C GLY A 96 -24.98 8.01 -12.69
N VAL A 97 -24.90 7.15 -11.68
CA VAL A 97 -24.27 7.44 -10.39
C VAL A 97 -23.19 6.39 -10.14
N VAL A 98 -21.96 6.84 -9.91
CA VAL A 98 -20.88 5.98 -9.43
C VAL A 98 -20.80 6.12 -7.91
N MET A 99 -20.67 4.99 -7.22
CA MET A 99 -20.44 4.90 -5.79
C MET A 99 -19.06 4.31 -5.54
N ASP A 100 -18.23 5.03 -4.80
CA ASP A 100 -16.84 4.66 -4.54
C ASP A 100 -16.68 4.26 -3.06
N VAL A 101 -16.11 3.09 -2.81
CA VAL A 101 -15.80 2.57 -1.47
C VAL A 101 -14.35 2.10 -1.41
N THR A 102 -13.64 2.52 -0.38
CA THR A 102 -12.28 2.03 -0.08
C THR A 102 -12.33 1.23 1.22
N MET A 103 -11.69 0.07 1.24
CA MET A 103 -11.54 -0.73 2.46
C MET A 103 -10.15 -1.33 2.57
N SER A 104 -9.69 -1.54 3.80
CA SER A 104 -8.45 -2.27 4.09
C SER A 104 -8.76 -3.62 4.72
N VAL A 105 -8.05 -4.65 4.26
CA VAL A 105 -7.97 -5.97 4.89
C VAL A 105 -6.61 -6.05 5.56
N SER A 106 -6.62 -6.10 6.89
CA SER A 106 -5.42 -6.21 7.72
C SER A 106 -5.31 -7.63 8.24
N PHE A 107 -4.13 -8.25 8.06
CA PHE A 107 -3.92 -9.66 8.44
C PHE A 107 -3.48 -9.84 9.89
N HIS A 108 -3.09 -8.76 10.55
CA HIS A 108 -2.84 -8.76 11.99
C HIS A 108 -4.11 -8.37 12.77
N ARG A 109 -4.32 -8.99 13.93
CA ARG A 109 -5.52 -8.79 14.77
C ARG A 109 -5.70 -7.33 15.18
N GLU A 110 -4.62 -6.69 15.63
CA GLU A 110 -4.66 -5.39 16.30
C GLU A 110 -3.99 -4.25 15.53
N PHE A 111 -3.19 -4.56 14.51
CA PHE A 111 -2.29 -3.58 13.90
C PHE A 111 -2.40 -3.59 12.38
N THR A 112 -2.07 -2.45 11.78
CA THR A 112 -1.88 -2.34 10.33
C THR A 112 -0.45 -2.74 10.00
N THR A 113 -0.26 -3.61 9.01
CA THR A 113 1.06 -4.14 8.62
C THR A 113 1.35 -3.95 7.13
N SER A 114 2.59 -4.21 6.70
CA SER A 114 2.99 -4.16 5.28
C SER A 114 2.26 -5.19 4.41
N ASN A 115 1.70 -6.24 5.00
CA ASN A 115 0.95 -7.28 4.30
C ASN A 115 -0.50 -6.87 4.01
N ASP A 116 -0.98 -5.80 4.65
CA ASP A 116 -2.34 -5.33 4.51
C ASP A 116 -2.63 -4.91 3.07
N LYS A 117 -3.89 -5.09 2.67
CA LYS A 117 -4.35 -4.78 1.31
C LYS A 117 -5.45 -3.74 1.36
N ILE A 118 -5.32 -2.72 0.53
CA ILE A 118 -6.37 -1.72 0.31
C ILE A 118 -7.06 -2.07 -1.01
N PHE A 119 -8.39 -2.12 -0.97
CA PHE A 119 -9.23 -2.37 -2.13
C PHE A 119 -10.11 -1.14 -2.39
N HIS A 120 -10.22 -0.79 -3.67
CA HIS A 120 -11.08 0.26 -4.16
C HIS A 120 -12.19 -0.35 -5.01
N PHE A 121 -13.43 -0.12 -4.62
CA PHE A 121 -14.64 -0.65 -5.25
C PHE A 121 -15.46 0.48 -5.86
N ASN A 122 -15.83 0.31 -7.13
CA ASN A 122 -16.65 1.28 -7.86
C ASN A 122 -17.93 0.59 -8.35
N CYS A 123 -19.07 0.99 -7.79
CA CYS A 123 -20.40 0.53 -8.21
C CYS A 123 -21.04 1.57 -9.11
N PHE A 124 -21.38 1.20 -10.35
CA PHE A 124 -22.03 2.13 -11.29
C PHE A 124 -23.49 1.79 -11.51
N HIS A 125 -24.38 2.72 -11.17
CA HIS A 125 -25.81 2.64 -11.43
C HIS A 125 -26.17 3.51 -12.63
N LEU A 126 -26.55 2.87 -13.73
CA LEU A 126 -27.02 3.52 -14.94
C LEU A 126 -28.35 4.24 -14.68
N GLN A 127 -28.47 5.47 -15.18
CA GLN A 127 -29.75 6.13 -15.24
C GLN A 127 -30.54 5.58 -16.44
N LYS A 128 -31.67 4.92 -16.19
CA LYS A 128 -32.54 4.43 -17.27
C LYS A 128 -33.16 5.61 -17.99
N ASN A 129 -32.91 5.75 -19.30
CA ASN A 129 -33.67 6.66 -20.14
C ASN A 129 -35.07 6.06 -20.36
N GLU A 130 -36.13 6.84 -20.12
CA GLU A 130 -37.53 6.38 -20.26
C GLU A 130 -37.94 6.05 -21.71
N SER A 131 -37.07 6.26 -22.71
CA SER A 131 -37.35 5.92 -24.10
C SER A 131 -36.80 4.52 -24.47
N GLY A 132 -37.69 3.53 -24.47
CA GLY A 132 -37.57 2.33 -25.30
C GLY A 132 -36.92 1.11 -24.64
N SER A 133 -37.70 0.03 -24.59
CA SER A 133 -37.31 -1.32 -24.20
C SER A 133 -35.95 -1.77 -24.77
N SER A 134 -34.97 -2.01 -23.91
CA SER A 134 -33.81 -2.84 -24.22
C SER A 134 -33.62 -3.90 -23.13
N THR A 135 -34.20 -5.08 -23.37
CA THR A 135 -33.85 -6.36 -22.72
C THR A 135 -32.51 -6.89 -23.26
N LEU A 136 -31.46 -6.08 -23.21
CA LEU A 136 -30.11 -6.48 -23.60
C LEU A 136 -29.22 -6.55 -22.34
N PRO A 137 -28.32 -7.55 -22.25
CA PRO A 137 -27.44 -7.72 -21.11
C PRO A 137 -26.49 -6.50 -20.93
N PRO A 138 -25.99 -6.24 -19.71
CA PRO A 138 -25.23 -5.02 -19.37
C PRO A 138 -23.95 -4.78 -20.19
N ALA A 139 -23.45 -5.81 -20.90
CA ALA A 139 -22.20 -5.74 -21.64
C ALA A 139 -22.26 -4.85 -22.90
N GLU A 140 -23.44 -4.58 -23.47
CA GLU A 140 -23.56 -3.88 -24.77
C GLU A 140 -24.05 -2.42 -24.65
N LEU A 141 -24.36 -1.93 -23.44
CA LEU A 141 -24.85 -0.54 -23.22
C LEU A 141 -23.71 0.48 -23.02
N HIS A 142 -22.59 0.31 -23.71
CA HIS A 142 -21.35 1.07 -23.50
C HIS A 142 -20.75 1.60 -24.80
N ALA A 143 -21.57 2.24 -25.64
CA ALA A 143 -21.13 2.82 -26.90
C ALA A 143 -20.43 4.20 -26.78
N GLY A 144 -20.06 4.62 -25.56
CA GLY A 144 -19.46 5.94 -25.29
C GLY A 144 -18.07 5.85 -24.68
N PRO A 145 -17.25 6.92 -24.82
CA PRO A 145 -15.88 6.93 -24.31
C PRO A 145 -15.85 6.81 -22.78
N ARG A 146 -14.91 6.03 -22.26
CA ARG A 146 -14.74 5.76 -20.83
C ARG A 146 -13.39 6.24 -20.36
N CYS A 147 -13.39 7.42 -19.74
CA CYS A 147 -12.17 8.02 -19.24
C CYS A 147 -11.93 7.66 -17.77
N GLN A 148 -10.68 7.35 -17.44
CA GLN A 148 -10.22 7.00 -16.11
C GLN A 148 -8.98 7.81 -15.76
N TYR A 149 -8.77 8.02 -14.46
CA TYR A 149 -7.57 8.63 -13.92
C TYR A 149 -7.09 7.76 -12.78
N ASN A 150 -5.91 7.16 -12.93
CA ASN A 150 -5.32 6.27 -11.95
C ASN A 150 -3.96 6.82 -11.49
N ILE A 151 -3.63 6.59 -10.22
CA ILE A 151 -2.29 6.83 -9.69
C ILE A 151 -1.63 5.48 -9.42
N LEU A 152 -0.56 5.17 -10.13
CA LEU A 152 0.10 3.87 -10.11
C LEU A 152 1.47 3.96 -9.46
N GLN A 153 1.98 2.84 -8.95
CA GLN A 153 3.33 2.76 -8.39
C GLN A 153 4.41 2.97 -9.47
N SER A 154 4.13 2.52 -10.70
CA SER A 154 4.99 2.62 -11.86
C SER A 154 4.12 2.49 -13.14
N PRO A 155 4.64 2.77 -14.34
CA PRO A 155 3.89 2.57 -15.58
C PRO A 155 3.41 1.12 -15.71
N GLY A 156 2.09 0.91 -15.84
CA GLY A 156 1.47 -0.43 -15.86
C GLY A 156 1.49 -1.19 -14.52
N GLY A 157 1.94 -0.53 -13.44
CA GLY A 157 1.95 -1.08 -12.09
C GLY A 157 0.57 -1.06 -11.42
N ARG A 158 0.53 -1.45 -10.15
CA ARG A 158 -0.68 -1.42 -9.32
C ARG A 158 -1.05 0.01 -8.89
N ALA A 159 -2.34 0.24 -8.69
CA ALA A 159 -2.84 1.47 -8.08
C ALA A 159 -2.30 1.63 -6.65
N VAL A 160 -1.86 2.84 -6.31
CA VAL A 160 -1.38 3.16 -4.97
C VAL A 160 -2.55 3.49 -4.04
N GLY A 161 -2.43 3.09 -2.78
CA GLY A 161 -3.37 3.43 -1.70
C GLY A 161 -2.72 4.27 -0.61
N THR A 162 -1.53 3.88 -0.17
CA THR A 162 -0.69 4.67 0.74
C THR A 162 0.63 4.98 0.05
N VAL A 163 1.09 6.21 0.18
CA VAL A 163 2.32 6.71 -0.44
C VAL A 163 3.07 7.58 0.56
N SER A 164 4.40 7.60 0.51
CA SER A 164 5.19 8.49 1.35
C SER A 164 5.47 9.82 0.65
N MET A 165 5.68 10.88 1.43
CA MET A 165 6.15 12.15 0.87
C MET A 165 7.44 11.98 0.07
N GLY A 166 7.58 12.71 -1.04
CA GLY A 166 8.73 12.65 -1.93
C GLY A 166 8.77 11.43 -2.85
N GLN A 167 8.04 10.35 -2.54
CA GLN A 167 7.95 9.16 -3.39
C GLN A 167 7.43 9.53 -4.79
N THR A 168 8.08 9.06 -5.84
CA THR A 168 7.58 9.25 -7.21
C THR A 168 6.47 8.25 -7.53
N VAL A 169 5.32 8.75 -7.96
CA VAL A 169 4.18 7.97 -8.44
C VAL A 169 3.85 8.31 -9.89
N TYR A 170 3.16 7.40 -10.57
CA TYR A 170 2.82 7.51 -11.97
C TYR A 170 1.33 7.86 -12.13
N HIS A 171 1.05 9.08 -12.56
CA HIS A 171 -0.29 9.53 -12.89
C HIS A 171 -0.63 9.12 -14.32
N GLU A 172 -1.79 8.49 -14.49
CA GLU A 172 -2.23 7.94 -15.77
C GLU A 172 -3.67 8.36 -16.05
N TRP A 173 -3.90 8.99 -17.21
CA TRP A 173 -5.24 9.26 -17.73
C TRP A 173 -5.44 8.47 -19.01
N THR A 174 -6.50 7.68 -19.04
CA THR A 174 -6.84 6.83 -20.19
C THR A 174 -8.29 7.03 -20.60
N CYS A 175 -8.60 6.92 -21.89
CA CYS A 175 -9.98 6.85 -22.37
C CYS A 175 -10.18 5.67 -23.31
N ASP A 176 -11.00 4.70 -22.89
CA ASP A 176 -11.40 3.59 -23.74
C ASP A 176 -12.55 4.02 -24.68
N HIS A 177 -12.68 3.37 -25.83
CA HIS A 177 -13.75 3.64 -26.80
C HIS A 177 -13.82 5.09 -27.31
N ALA A 178 -12.68 5.76 -27.42
CA ALA A 178 -12.52 7.13 -27.94
C ALA A 178 -11.74 7.13 -29.28
N THR A 179 -12.17 6.30 -30.25
CA THR A 179 -11.37 5.98 -31.46
C THR A 179 -11.15 7.14 -32.44
N ASP A 180 -11.94 8.22 -32.35
CA ASP A 180 -11.83 9.41 -33.21
C ASP A 180 -11.71 10.69 -32.37
N SER A 181 -11.14 10.57 -31.16
CA SER A 181 -11.08 11.67 -30.21
C SER A 181 -9.75 11.72 -29.46
N CYS A 182 -9.19 12.92 -29.41
CA CYS A 182 -8.05 13.27 -28.59
C CYS A 182 -8.49 13.64 -27.18
N LEU A 183 -7.92 12.93 -26.21
CA LEU A 183 -7.97 13.20 -24.79
C LEU A 183 -7.11 14.42 -24.46
N ILE A 184 -7.75 15.46 -23.93
CA ILE A 184 -7.09 16.68 -23.42
C ILE A 184 -7.48 16.90 -21.96
N VAL A 185 -6.50 17.09 -21.08
CA VAL A 185 -6.76 17.48 -19.69
C VAL A 185 -6.84 18.99 -19.60
N ARG A 186 -7.98 19.51 -19.17
CA ARG A 186 -8.27 20.95 -19.13
C ARG A 186 -8.03 21.58 -17.78
N ASN A 187 -8.38 20.91 -16.68
CA ASN A 187 -8.26 21.44 -15.33
C ASN A 187 -8.05 20.26 -14.39
N CYS A 188 -7.22 20.41 -13.38
CA CYS A 188 -7.04 19.41 -12.33
C CYS A 188 -6.87 20.10 -10.98
N ALA A 189 -7.47 19.51 -9.94
CA ALA A 189 -7.34 19.95 -8.58
C ALA A 189 -7.01 18.79 -7.64
N LEU A 190 -6.17 19.05 -6.65
CA LEU A 190 -6.02 18.22 -5.46
C LEU A 190 -7.16 18.56 -4.50
N VAL A 191 -7.85 17.54 -4.02
CA VAL A 191 -8.88 17.66 -2.98
C VAL A 191 -8.40 16.96 -1.73
N ALA A 192 -8.38 17.70 -0.63
CA ALA A 192 -7.88 17.26 0.67
C ALA A 192 -8.85 17.70 1.77
N GLY A 193 -9.76 16.81 2.16
CA GLY A 193 -10.88 17.16 3.04
C GLY A 193 -11.80 18.22 2.41
N GLN A 194 -11.87 19.40 3.03
CA GLN A 194 -12.64 20.55 2.51
C GLN A 194 -11.80 21.47 1.61
N SER A 195 -10.49 21.29 1.58
CA SER A 195 -9.57 22.11 0.80
C SER A 195 -9.49 21.60 -0.65
N ARG A 196 -9.56 22.52 -1.61
CA ARG A 196 -9.42 22.24 -3.04
C ARG A 196 -8.36 23.14 -3.66
N HIS A 197 -7.29 22.54 -4.17
CA HIS A 197 -6.13 23.25 -4.73
C HIS A 197 -6.02 22.96 -6.23
N ASN A 198 -6.24 23.98 -7.06
CA ASN A 198 -6.12 23.83 -8.51
C ASN A 198 -4.63 23.72 -8.90
N LEU A 199 -4.25 22.60 -9.53
CA LEU A 199 -2.87 22.30 -9.95
C LEU A 199 -2.65 22.57 -11.44
N ILE A 200 -3.67 22.34 -12.27
CA ILE A 200 -3.64 22.61 -13.71
C ILE A 200 -4.66 23.71 -14.01
N GLY A 201 -4.27 24.74 -14.75
CA GLY A 201 -5.16 25.83 -15.18
C GLY A 201 -6.06 25.39 -16.33
N GLN A 202 -7.13 26.16 -16.64
CA GLN A 202 -8.09 25.87 -17.73
C GLN A 202 -7.46 25.75 -19.14
N ASP A 203 -6.21 26.17 -19.27
CA ASP A 203 -5.36 26.05 -20.45
C ASP A 203 -4.70 24.66 -20.57
N GLY A 204 -4.89 23.77 -19.60
CA GLY A 204 -4.28 22.44 -19.58
C GLY A 204 -2.81 22.43 -19.14
N CYS A 205 -2.32 23.57 -18.64
CA CYS A 205 -0.93 23.73 -18.20
C CYS A 205 -0.81 23.71 -16.67
N SER A 206 0.30 23.15 -16.17
CA SER A 206 0.56 23.16 -14.73
C SER A 206 0.80 24.58 -14.24
N LYS A 207 0.22 24.89 -13.08
CA LYS A 207 0.44 26.16 -12.38
C LYS A 207 1.78 26.19 -11.64
N ASP A 208 2.27 25.04 -11.23
CA ASP A 208 3.53 24.90 -10.51
C ASP A 208 4.20 23.58 -10.94
N GLN A 209 5.24 23.72 -11.77
CA GLN A 209 5.96 22.58 -12.34
C GLN A 209 6.86 21.88 -11.32
N THR A 210 7.09 22.46 -10.14
CA THR A 210 7.88 21.84 -9.08
C THR A 210 7.09 20.74 -8.36
N ILE A 211 5.78 20.92 -8.20
CA ILE A 211 4.89 19.93 -7.58
C ILE A 211 4.20 19.03 -8.60
N LEU A 212 3.84 19.56 -9.78
CA LEU A 212 3.19 18.81 -10.85
C LEU A 212 3.75 19.27 -12.19
N PRO A 213 4.64 18.52 -12.84
CA PRO A 213 5.18 18.93 -14.13
C PRO A 213 4.11 18.87 -15.23
N ASN A 214 4.32 19.59 -16.34
CA ASN A 214 3.40 19.60 -17.48
C ASN A 214 3.18 18.19 -18.05
N LEU A 215 1.92 17.81 -18.25
CA LEU A 215 1.52 16.44 -18.61
C LEU A 215 2.14 15.96 -19.92
N VAL A 216 2.48 14.67 -19.98
CA VAL A 216 3.05 14.03 -21.17
C VAL A 216 1.98 13.26 -21.93
N TYR A 217 1.57 13.81 -23.06
CA TYR A 217 0.64 13.21 -24.01
C TYR A 217 1.37 12.19 -24.87
N ARG A 218 1.18 10.89 -24.64
CA ARG A 218 1.92 9.85 -25.39
C ARG A 218 1.19 9.39 -26.65
N ASN A 219 -0.14 9.33 -26.60
CA ASN A 219 -0.98 9.06 -27.75
C ASN A 219 -2.34 9.79 -27.59
N GLN A 220 -3.29 9.54 -28.50
CA GLN A 220 -4.57 10.22 -28.52
C GLN A 220 -5.43 10.01 -27.27
N THR A 221 -5.35 8.84 -26.64
CA THR A 221 -6.22 8.45 -25.52
C THR A 221 -5.46 8.14 -24.24
N TYR A 222 -4.16 8.45 -24.20
CA TYR A 222 -3.25 8.12 -23.11
C TYR A 222 -2.33 9.30 -22.76
N ILE A 223 -2.49 9.79 -21.54
CA ILE A 223 -1.65 10.82 -20.93
C ILE A 223 -1.01 10.24 -19.69
N SER A 224 0.23 10.62 -19.43
CA SER A 224 0.92 10.20 -18.23
C SER A 224 1.81 11.28 -17.63
N GLN A 225 2.11 11.15 -16.35
CA GLN A 225 3.11 11.98 -15.70
C GLN A 225 3.75 11.27 -14.50
N ASN A 226 5.06 11.44 -14.33
CA ASN A 226 5.75 11.12 -13.07
C ASN A 226 5.65 12.31 -12.13
N VAL A 227 5.12 12.09 -10.92
CA VAL A 227 4.90 13.15 -9.94
C VAL A 227 5.50 12.70 -8.61
N SER A 228 6.32 13.56 -8.00
CA SER A 228 6.77 13.35 -6.62
C SER A 228 5.63 13.69 -5.67
N VAL A 229 5.27 12.78 -4.79
CA VAL A 229 4.18 12.94 -3.84
C VAL A 229 4.45 14.15 -2.95
N PHE A 230 3.48 15.05 -2.90
CA PHE A 230 3.51 16.26 -2.08
C PHE A 230 2.30 16.28 -1.15
N GLY A 231 2.50 16.70 0.08
CA GLY A 231 1.45 16.83 1.09
C GLY A 231 0.76 18.20 1.05
N VAL A 232 -0.43 18.24 1.66
CA VAL A 232 -1.08 19.48 2.08
C VAL A 232 -1.32 19.37 3.58
N SER A 233 -0.97 20.41 4.34
CA SER A 233 -0.95 20.39 5.81
C SER A 233 -2.32 20.14 6.46
N THR A 234 -3.40 20.22 5.70
CA THR A 234 -4.77 20.11 6.22
C THR A 234 -5.31 18.68 6.24
N ALA A 235 -4.73 17.75 5.48
CA ALA A 235 -5.20 16.36 5.42
C ALA A 235 -4.15 15.43 4.78
N SER A 236 -3.93 14.26 5.41
CA SER A 236 -3.12 13.17 4.86
C SER A 236 -3.85 12.42 3.74
N LEU A 237 -5.18 12.43 3.75
CA LEU A 237 -5.98 11.79 2.73
C LEU A 237 -6.35 12.74 1.60
N VAL A 238 -5.95 12.40 0.38
CA VAL A 238 -6.20 13.23 -0.79
C VAL A 238 -6.68 12.42 -2.00
N TYR A 239 -7.27 13.11 -2.97
CA TYR A 239 -7.52 12.59 -4.30
C TYR A 239 -7.51 13.73 -5.31
N PHE A 240 -7.43 13.41 -6.59
CA PHE A 240 -7.34 14.39 -7.66
C PHE A 240 -8.60 14.36 -8.51
N GLU A 241 -9.12 15.53 -8.84
CA GLU A 241 -10.26 15.72 -9.74
C GLU A 241 -9.80 16.44 -10.98
N CYS A 242 -10.10 15.90 -12.16
CA CYS A 242 -9.75 16.52 -13.42
C CYS A 242 -10.95 16.63 -14.36
N GLU A 243 -10.99 17.72 -15.11
CA GLU A 243 -11.87 17.90 -16.26
C GLU A 243 -11.10 17.49 -17.51
N ILE A 244 -11.58 16.44 -18.16
CA ILE A 244 -11.14 15.95 -19.45
C ILE A 244 -12.03 16.52 -20.54
N LEU A 245 -11.43 16.86 -21.66
CA LEU A 245 -12.10 17.22 -22.89
C LEU A 245 -11.72 16.23 -23.98
N LEU A 246 -12.73 15.66 -24.65
CA LEU A 246 -12.53 14.88 -25.86
C LEU A 246 -12.76 15.79 -27.07
N ILE A 247 -11.69 16.07 -27.81
CA ILE A 247 -11.77 16.82 -29.08
C ILE A 247 -11.68 15.84 -30.25
N PRO A 248 -12.41 16.04 -31.35
CA PRO A 248 -12.26 15.19 -32.53
C PRO A 248 -10.81 15.24 -33.04
N SER A 249 -10.26 14.08 -33.42
CA SER A 249 -8.99 14.04 -34.12
C SER A 249 -9.16 14.66 -35.52
N PHE A 250 -8.20 15.49 -35.93
CA PHE A 250 -8.13 15.98 -37.32
C PHE A 250 -7.44 14.91 -38.20
N GLU A 251 -7.61 15.02 -39.52
CA GLU A 251 -6.88 14.17 -40.48
C GLU A 251 -5.37 14.15 -40.13
N ASP A 252 -4.79 12.96 -39.99
CA ASP A 252 -3.43 12.61 -39.51
C ASP A 252 -3.24 12.30 -38.01
N ASP A 253 -4.31 12.03 -37.25
CA ASP A 253 -4.21 11.55 -35.86
C ASP A 253 -3.49 12.51 -34.88
N GLN A 254 -3.25 13.76 -35.30
CA GLN A 254 -2.52 14.75 -34.50
C GLN A 254 -3.45 15.49 -33.54
N CYS A 255 -3.16 15.35 -32.24
CA CYS A 255 -3.88 16.07 -31.19
C CYS A 255 -3.29 17.47 -30.98
N GLN A 256 -4.16 18.48 -30.90
CA GLN A 256 -3.76 19.82 -30.49
C GLN A 256 -3.52 19.86 -28.98
N ILE A 257 -2.30 19.51 -28.58
CA ILE A 257 -1.85 19.47 -27.18
C ILE A 257 -1.68 20.92 -26.65
N PRO A 258 -2.01 21.19 -25.38
CA PRO A 258 -1.69 22.46 -24.72
C PRO A 258 -0.22 22.86 -24.87
N ASN A 259 0.04 24.08 -25.34
CA ASN A 259 1.40 24.61 -25.40
C ASN A 259 1.72 25.34 -24.10
N CYS A 260 2.51 24.69 -23.23
CA CYS A 260 2.88 25.21 -21.91
C CYS A 260 4.27 25.89 -21.89
N GLN A 261 4.74 26.39 -23.03
CA GLN A 261 5.96 27.20 -23.08
C GLN A 261 5.77 28.53 -22.32
N THR A 262 6.80 28.88 -21.55
CA THR A 262 6.81 29.87 -20.47
C THR A 262 6.14 31.22 -20.78
N GLU A 263 5.16 31.55 -19.94
CA GLU A 263 4.55 32.83 -19.54
C GLU A 263 4.27 34.02 -20.49
N ASN A 264 4.66 34.04 -21.76
CA ASN A 264 4.52 35.27 -22.55
C ASN A 264 3.29 35.42 -23.46
N ASP A 265 2.35 34.48 -23.52
CA ASP A 265 1.14 34.66 -24.35
C ASP A 265 -0.16 34.20 -23.65
N ARG A 266 -0.48 34.84 -22.51
CA ARG A 266 -1.80 34.69 -21.89
C ARG A 266 -2.82 35.63 -22.51
N LYS A 267 -3.44 35.22 -23.62
CA LYS A 267 -4.87 35.47 -23.96
C LYS A 267 -5.25 34.77 -25.26
N LYS A 268 -5.40 33.44 -25.23
CA LYS A 268 -6.27 32.77 -26.22
C LYS A 268 -7.62 32.52 -25.58
N ARG A 269 -8.60 33.33 -26.00
CA ARG A 269 -10.01 33.23 -25.63
C ARG A 269 -10.49 31.80 -25.95
N SER A 270 -10.86 31.03 -24.93
CA SER A 270 -11.46 29.71 -25.12
C SER A 270 -12.74 29.90 -25.93
N LYS A 271 -12.84 29.22 -27.08
CA LYS A 271 -14.14 29.02 -27.73
C LYS A 271 -15.03 28.27 -26.73
N GLU A 272 -16.30 28.66 -26.64
CA GLU A 272 -17.30 27.89 -25.90
C GLU A 272 -17.35 26.49 -26.50
N ILE A 273 -16.81 25.52 -25.76
CA ILE A 273 -16.84 24.12 -26.13
C ILE A 273 -18.15 23.55 -25.58
N GLN A 274 -18.85 22.81 -26.43
CA GLN A 274 -20.13 22.17 -26.12
C GLN A 274 -19.96 21.27 -24.88
N SER A 275 -20.82 21.46 -23.88
CA SER A 275 -20.73 20.83 -22.55
C SER A 275 -20.62 19.30 -22.59
N ASP A 276 -21.14 18.69 -23.65
CA ASP A 276 -21.27 17.23 -23.76
C ASP A 276 -19.95 16.52 -24.05
N ALA A 277 -18.89 17.26 -24.43
CA ALA A 277 -17.54 16.73 -24.65
C ALA A 277 -16.65 16.80 -23.40
N VAL A 278 -17.13 17.41 -22.31
CA VAL A 278 -16.38 17.56 -21.05
C VAL A 278 -16.76 16.44 -20.09
N MET A 279 -15.75 15.71 -19.61
CA MET A 279 -15.90 14.59 -18.69
C MET A 279 -15.12 14.85 -17.41
N GLU A 280 -15.75 14.65 -16.26
CA GLU A 280 -15.06 14.73 -14.97
C GLU A 280 -14.54 13.35 -14.57
N VAL A 281 -13.23 13.26 -14.32
CA VAL A 281 -12.58 12.06 -13.80
C VAL A 281 -11.97 12.33 -12.43
N ARG A 282 -11.93 11.29 -11.61
CA ARG A 282 -11.33 11.33 -10.28
C ARG A 282 -10.34 10.20 -10.14
N SER A 283 -9.21 10.48 -9.50
CA SER A 283 -8.31 9.42 -9.04
C SER A 283 -8.92 8.65 -7.87
N GLN A 284 -8.35 7.48 -7.59
CA GLN A 284 -8.56 6.87 -6.29
C GLN A 284 -8.03 7.79 -5.17
N ARG A 285 -8.55 7.59 -3.95
CA ARG A 285 -8.05 8.27 -2.75
C ARG A 285 -6.76 7.63 -2.29
N ILE A 286 -5.78 8.47 -1.96
CA ILE A 286 -4.47 8.06 -1.48
C ILE A 286 -4.19 8.70 -0.12
N GLU A 287 -3.62 7.92 0.78
CA GLU A 287 -3.12 8.39 2.07
C GLU A 287 -1.63 8.72 1.96
N ILE A 288 -1.30 9.96 2.24
CA ILE A 288 0.08 10.46 2.26
C ILE A 288 0.62 10.26 3.66
N SER A 289 1.59 9.36 3.78
CA SER A 289 2.39 9.16 4.97
C SER A 289 3.49 10.22 5.02
N GLU A 290 3.51 11.00 6.10
CA GLU A 290 4.62 11.92 6.42
C GLU A 290 5.88 11.19 6.88
N LEU A 291 5.76 9.89 7.18
CA LEU A 291 6.91 9.04 7.46
C LEU A 291 7.54 8.65 6.12
N ASP A 292 8.81 9.00 5.96
CA ASP A 292 9.65 8.50 4.89
C ASP A 292 9.52 6.96 4.85
N PRO A 293 9.40 6.33 3.66
CA PRO A 293 9.68 4.92 3.61
C PRO A 293 11.11 4.81 4.13
N ILE A 294 11.35 3.97 5.13
CA ILE A 294 12.70 3.49 5.39
C ILE A 294 13.07 2.71 4.12
N ALA A 295 13.52 3.43 3.10
CA ALA A 295 14.39 2.86 2.12
C ALA A 295 15.50 2.22 2.94
N GLU A 296 15.89 1.01 2.55
CA GLU A 296 17.19 0.46 2.94
C GLU A 296 18.26 1.40 2.36
N GLU A 297 18.37 2.60 2.92
CA GLU A 297 19.53 3.45 2.78
C GLU A 297 20.58 2.80 3.68
N ASP A 298 21.72 2.47 3.07
CA ASP A 298 22.97 2.19 3.75
C ASP A 298 23.09 3.10 4.99
N PRO A 299 23.54 2.60 6.14
CA PRO A 299 23.48 3.35 7.39
C PRO A 299 24.14 4.71 7.22
N VAL A 300 23.30 5.74 7.13
CA VAL A 300 23.72 7.14 7.11
C VAL A 300 24.34 7.41 8.47
N GLU A 301 25.66 7.47 8.48
CA GLU A 301 26.46 7.84 9.63
C GLU A 301 26.04 9.23 10.09
N LEU A 302 25.27 9.27 11.18
CA LEU A 302 24.82 10.50 11.83
C LEU A 302 26.08 11.30 12.20
N THR A 303 26.40 12.32 11.38
CA THR A 303 27.59 13.14 11.56
C THR A 303 27.43 13.92 12.87
N LYS A 304 28.06 13.40 13.91
CA LYS A 304 28.13 13.97 15.25
C LYS A 304 28.86 15.31 15.17
N CYS A 305 28.28 16.35 15.76
CA CYS A 305 28.91 17.66 15.86
C CYS A 305 30.32 17.53 16.44
N GLU A 306 31.26 18.14 15.73
CA GLU A 306 32.68 18.17 16.01
C GLU A 306 32.97 18.99 17.27
N GLU A 307 33.47 18.31 18.31
CA GLU A 307 34.16 18.97 19.41
C GLU A 307 35.41 18.13 19.78
N SER A 308 36.55 18.63 19.30
CA SER A 308 37.96 18.34 19.67
C SER A 308 38.37 16.91 20.10
N GLN A 309 39.20 16.26 19.27
CA GLN A 309 39.98 15.06 19.60
C GLN A 309 41.04 15.32 20.71
N PRO A 310 41.51 14.27 21.42
CA PRO A 310 42.70 13.53 20.94
C PRO A 310 42.53 12.00 20.90
N GLN A 311 43.31 11.40 19.99
CA GLN A 311 43.36 10.00 19.53
C GLN A 311 43.67 8.94 20.60
N VAL A 312 42.99 7.78 20.58
CA VAL A 312 43.54 6.47 21.03
C VAL A 312 42.85 5.27 20.33
N SER A 313 43.65 4.46 19.63
CA SER A 313 43.56 3.03 19.18
C SER A 313 42.23 2.37 18.76
N GLN A 314 42.22 1.87 17.51
CA GLN A 314 41.32 0.83 16.99
C GLN A 314 41.37 -0.45 17.84
N SER A 315 40.21 -0.94 18.29
CA SER A 315 39.98 -2.32 18.67
C SER A 315 38.82 -2.87 17.84
N GLU A 316 39.02 -4.01 17.19
CA GLU A 316 37.95 -4.75 16.50
C GLU A 316 36.86 -5.14 17.51
N GLU A 317 35.71 -4.48 17.46
CA GLU A 317 34.54 -4.87 18.25
C GLU A 317 33.75 -5.93 17.48
N LEU A 318 33.75 -7.16 18.00
CA LEU A 318 32.95 -8.27 17.50
C LEU A 318 31.51 -8.13 18.04
N CYS A 319 30.59 -7.61 17.25
CA CYS A 319 29.19 -7.46 17.64
C CYS A 319 28.48 -8.83 17.66
N VAL A 320 28.13 -9.30 18.86
CA VAL A 320 27.41 -10.57 19.08
C VAL A 320 26.11 -10.28 19.81
N SER A 321 25.00 -10.87 19.36
CA SER A 321 23.69 -10.64 19.99
C SER A 321 23.69 -11.04 21.46
N LEU A 322 22.98 -10.27 22.29
CA LEU A 322 22.96 -10.46 23.74
C LEU A 322 22.50 -11.89 24.13
N SER A 323 21.59 -12.47 23.35
CA SER A 323 21.13 -13.85 23.53
C SER A 323 22.25 -14.86 23.24
N THR A 324 22.98 -14.70 22.13
CA THR A 324 24.12 -15.58 21.79
C THR A 324 25.25 -15.48 22.81
N PHE A 325 25.53 -14.28 23.35
CA PHE A 325 26.54 -14.09 24.40
C PHE A 325 26.13 -14.74 25.72
N ALA A 326 24.86 -14.64 26.11
CA ALA A 326 24.36 -15.30 27.32
C ALA A 326 24.46 -16.83 27.23
N ILE A 327 24.16 -17.40 26.06
CA ILE A 327 24.23 -18.85 25.82
C ILE A 327 25.68 -19.35 25.89
N THR A 328 26.62 -18.64 25.25
CA THR A 328 28.04 -19.04 25.26
C THR A 328 28.64 -18.94 26.65
N LEU A 329 28.34 -17.88 27.40
CA LEU A 329 28.79 -17.73 28.79
C LEU A 329 28.26 -18.86 29.69
N SER A 330 26.96 -19.18 29.55
CA SER A 330 26.35 -20.28 30.30
C SER A 330 27.01 -21.64 29.99
N LEU A 331 27.32 -21.91 28.72
CA LEU A 331 28.01 -23.13 28.29
C LEU A 331 29.41 -23.24 28.89
N ILE A 332 30.18 -22.14 28.86
CA ILE A 332 31.54 -22.10 29.41
C ILE A 332 31.52 -22.36 30.93
N VAL A 333 30.59 -21.75 31.66
CA VAL A 333 30.45 -21.96 33.12
C VAL A 333 30.07 -23.41 33.42
N CYS A 334 29.15 -24.01 32.66
CA CYS A 334 28.79 -25.42 32.83
C CYS A 334 29.98 -26.36 32.61
N ILE A 335 30.80 -26.11 31.59
CA ILE A 335 32.00 -26.92 31.31
C ILE A 335 33.02 -26.78 32.46
N ALA A 336 33.23 -25.56 32.96
CA ALA A 336 34.17 -25.32 34.06
C ALA A 336 33.75 -26.06 35.35
N LEU A 337 32.46 -26.02 35.70
CA LEU A 337 31.93 -26.74 36.87
C LEU A 337 32.09 -28.25 36.73
N PHE A 338 31.90 -28.78 35.52
CA PHE A 338 32.08 -30.21 35.25
C PHE A 338 33.54 -30.66 35.45
N VAL A 339 34.52 -29.86 35.00
CA VAL A 339 35.95 -30.14 35.21
C VAL A 339 36.31 -30.16 36.69
N VAL A 340 35.80 -29.20 37.47
CA VAL A 340 36.03 -29.15 38.93
C VAL A 340 35.43 -30.38 39.62
N LEU A 341 34.24 -30.81 39.20
CA LEU A 341 33.61 -32.02 39.70
C LEU A 341 34.48 -33.26 39.44
N ILE A 342 35.00 -33.43 38.22
CA ILE A 342 35.89 -34.54 37.89
C ILE A 342 37.17 -34.49 38.73
N ALA A 343 37.78 -33.31 38.86
CA ALA A 343 38.99 -33.13 39.66
C ALA A 343 38.76 -33.46 41.14
N SER A 344 37.63 -33.02 41.72
CA SER A 344 37.28 -33.32 43.10
C SER A 344 37.05 -34.83 43.32
N ILE A 345 36.39 -35.51 42.38
CA ILE A 345 36.20 -36.96 42.42
C ILE A 345 37.55 -37.69 42.33
N ALA A 346 38.45 -37.25 41.43
CA ALA A 346 39.78 -37.84 41.30
C ALA A 346 40.63 -37.65 42.57
N LEU A 347 40.53 -36.49 43.22
CA LEU A 347 41.20 -36.23 44.50
C LEU A 347 40.62 -37.10 45.63
N LEU A 348 39.30 -37.25 45.70
CA LEU A 348 38.65 -38.12 46.69
C LEU A 348 39.01 -39.60 46.49
N GLN A 349 39.14 -40.05 45.24
CA GLN A 349 39.61 -41.39 44.91
C GLN A 349 41.08 -41.59 45.33
N ARG A 350 41.95 -40.62 45.04
CA ARG A 350 43.34 -40.64 45.50
C ARG A 350 43.47 -40.62 47.02
N TYR A 351 42.66 -39.81 47.70
CA TYR A 351 42.64 -39.74 49.16
C TYR A 351 42.20 -41.08 49.78
N LYS A 352 41.15 -41.71 49.23
CA LYS A 352 40.74 -43.07 49.65
C LYS A 352 41.84 -44.11 49.43
N TYR A 353 42.53 -44.06 48.29
CA TYR A 353 43.64 -44.98 47.99
C TYR A 353 44.80 -44.81 48.98
N TYR A 354 45.16 -43.56 49.31
CA TYR A 354 46.21 -43.26 50.30
C TYR A 354 45.86 -43.74 51.71
N ASN A 355 44.61 -43.54 52.15
CA ASN A 355 44.17 -44.00 53.48
C ASN A 355 44.10 -45.53 53.59
N VAL A 356 43.82 -46.25 52.51
CA VAL A 356 43.84 -47.73 52.51
C VAL A 356 45.28 -48.25 52.60
N ALA A 357 46.26 -47.59 51.95
CA ALA A 357 47.67 -47.98 52.03
C ALA A 357 48.30 -47.76 53.43
N ASN A 358 47.87 -46.72 54.16
CA ASN A 358 48.38 -46.42 55.50
C ASN A 358 47.76 -47.29 56.62
N ASN A 359 46.61 -47.94 56.38
CA ASN A 359 45.99 -48.84 57.37
C ASN A 359 46.45 -50.31 57.23
N SER A 360 47.36 -50.61 56.30
CA SER A 360 47.90 -51.96 56.04
C SER A 360 49.36 -52.16 56.48
N SER A 361 49.92 -51.25 57.26
CA SER A 361 51.27 -51.34 57.86
C SER A 361 51.23 -51.52 59.36
#